data_AF-A0A2N6JGI1-F1
#
_entry.id   AF-A0A2N6JGI1-F1
#
_cell.length_a   1.000
_cell.length_b   1.000
_cell.length_c   1.000
_cell.angle_alpha   90.00
_cell.angle_beta   90.00
_cell.angle_gamma   90.00
#
_symmetry.space_group_name_H-M   'P 1'
#
loop_
_entity.id
_entity.type
_entity.pdbx_description
1 polymer ?
#
loop_
_entity_poly.entity_id
_entity_poly.type
_entity_poly.pdbx_seq_one_letter_code
_entity_poly.pdbx_strand_id
1 'polypeptide(L)' 'MDIPANDDRQEPEIGAVIRHVSMTTRIHQTVYTLENRAIQLGAGEVRSEYRVLLERDVIKDWTEGDVAQYFGRDIE' A
#
# COMPACT_ATOMS: atom_id res chain seq x y z
N MET A 1 -12.68 43.21 2.02
CA MET A 1 -11.61 42.71 1.14
C MET A 1 -11.42 41.26 1.50
N ASP A 2 -11.70 40.38 0.54
CA ASP A 2 -11.71 38.93 0.61
C ASP A 2 -10.46 38.31 1.25
N ILE A 3 -10.70 37.31 2.09
CA ILE A 3 -9.68 36.35 2.54
C ILE A 3 -9.45 35.41 1.35
N PRO A 4 -8.23 35.28 0.81
CA PRO A 4 -8.00 34.26 -0.20
C PRO A 4 -8.20 32.90 0.45
N ALA A 5 -9.19 32.16 -0.04
CA ALA A 5 -9.36 30.75 0.27
C ALA A 5 -8.12 30.03 -0.27
N ASN A 6 -7.17 29.78 0.62
CA ASN A 6 -6.02 28.95 0.35
C ASN A 6 -6.53 27.50 0.31
N ASP A 7 -7.13 27.13 -0.83
CA ASP A 7 -7.51 25.76 -1.17
C ASP A 7 -6.20 25.03 -1.53
N ASP A 8 -5.41 24.74 -0.50
CA ASP A 8 -4.21 23.90 -0.51
C ASP A 8 -4.65 22.45 -0.74
N ARG A 9 -5.30 22.18 -1.89
CA ARG A 9 -5.39 20.84 -2.44
C ARG A 9 -4.02 20.53 -3.00
N GLN A 10 -3.12 20.16 -2.10
CA GLN A 10 -1.82 19.62 -2.45
C GLN A 10 -2.09 18.33 -3.24
N GLU A 11 -1.97 18.41 -4.56
CA GLU A 11 -2.07 17.24 -5.43
C GLU A 11 -1.02 16.24 -4.93
N PRO A 12 -1.39 14.96 -4.73
CA PRO A 12 -0.46 13.97 -4.21
C PRO A 12 0.78 13.92 -5.10
N GLU A 13 1.94 14.12 -4.49
CA GLU A 13 3.23 14.11 -5.20
C GLU A 13 3.40 12.79 -5.96
N ILE A 14 4.03 12.83 -7.13
CA ILE A 14 4.34 11.60 -7.87
C ILE A 14 5.25 10.72 -7.00
N GLY A 15 4.83 9.48 -6.78
CA GLY A 15 5.46 8.53 -5.88
C GLY A 15 4.87 8.52 -4.45
N ALA A 16 3.93 9.40 -4.14
CA ALA A 16 3.26 9.41 -2.84
C ALA A 16 2.45 8.13 -2.64
N VAL A 17 2.59 7.52 -1.45
CA VAL A 17 1.75 6.41 -1.03
C VAL A 17 0.41 6.97 -0.59
N ILE A 18 -0.65 6.66 -1.32
CA ILE A 18 -2.02 7.17 -1.07
C ILE A 18 -2.88 6.15 -0.29
N ARG A 19 -2.45 4.89 -0.25
CA ARG A 19 -3.07 3.83 0.57
C ARG A 19 -2.00 2.82 0.95
N HIS A 20 -2.05 2.33 2.19
CA HIS A 20 -1.19 1.24 2.66
C HIS A 20 -2.00 0.34 3.61
N VAL A 21 -1.97 -0.96 3.35
CA VAL A 21 -2.56 -1.99 4.21
C VAL A 21 -1.55 -3.10 4.46
N SER A 22 -1.57 -3.65 5.68
CA SER A 22 -0.69 -4.73 6.13
C SER A 22 -1.51 -5.82 6.81
N MET A 23 -1.23 -7.09 6.50
CA MET A 23 -1.82 -8.26 7.14
C MET A 23 -0.71 -9.20 7.55
N THR A 24 -0.81 -9.74 8.77
CA THR A 24 0.12 -10.76 9.26
C THR A 24 -0.64 -12.07 9.40
N THR A 25 -0.06 -13.13 8.86
CA THR A 25 -0.58 -14.49 8.99
C THR A 25 0.53 -15.45 9.40
N ARG A 26 0.15 -16.58 10.01
CA ARG A 26 1.08 -17.63 10.40
C ARG A 26 0.78 -18.87 9.56
N ILE A 27 1.75 -19.31 8.78
CA ILE A 27 1.69 -20.55 8.01
C ILE A 27 2.65 -21.54 8.69
N HIS A 28 2.12 -22.64 9.21
CA HIS A 28 2.85 -23.53 10.13
C HIS A 28 3.39 -22.79 11.37
N GLN A 29 4.72 -22.70 11.51
CA GLN A 29 5.38 -21.99 12.60
C GLN A 29 5.98 -20.65 12.15
N THR A 30 5.77 -20.29 10.89
CA THR A 30 6.44 -19.18 10.23
C THR A 30 5.48 -18.01 10.06
N VAL A 31 5.93 -16.81 10.46
CA VAL A 31 5.14 -15.59 10.36
C VAL A 31 5.44 -14.89 9.05
N TYR A 32 4.38 -14.65 8.27
CA TYR A 32 4.42 -13.88 7.05
C TYR A 32 3.67 -12.58 7.22
N THR A 33 4.21 -11.50 6.68
CA THR A 33 3.52 -10.21 6.59
C THR A 33 3.38 -9.85 5.12
N LEU A 34 2.14 -9.67 4.68
CA LEU A 34 1.79 -9.17 3.36
C LEU A 34 1.47 -7.68 3.48
N GLU A 35 2.19 -6.85 2.74
CA GLU A 35 1.93 -5.42 2.64
C GLU A 35 1.48 -5.08 1.23
N ASN A 36 0.50 -4.21 1.11
CA ASN A 36 0.04 -3.68 -0.16
C ASN A 36 -0.09 -2.17 -0.05
N ARG A 37 0.44 -1.46 -1.05
CA ARG A 37 0.37 -0.01 -1.15
C ARG A 37 -0.16 0.42 -2.50
N ALA A 38 -0.82 1.57 -2.54
CA ALA A 38 -1.15 2.27 -3.77
C ALA A 38 -0.29 3.53 -3.85
N ILE A 39 0.39 3.71 -4.98
CA ILE A 39 1.24 4.87 -5.28
C ILE A 39 0.61 5.74 -6.36
N GLN A 40 0.68 7.05 -6.21
CA GLN A 40 0.32 8.01 -7.26
C GLN A 40 1.45 8.08 -8.29
N LEU A 41 1.17 7.80 -9.57
CA LEU A 41 2.17 7.86 -10.65
C LEU A 41 2.20 9.20 -11.39
N GLY A 42 1.14 10.00 -11.26
CA GLY A 42 0.92 11.27 -11.96
C GLY A 42 -0.35 11.23 -12.80
N ALA A 43 -0.90 12.40 -13.16
CA ALA A 43 -2.10 12.52 -14.00
C ALA A 43 -3.32 11.70 -13.52
N GLY A 44 -3.47 11.51 -12.19
CA GLY A 44 -4.54 10.70 -11.61
C GLY A 44 -4.32 9.18 -11.68
N GLU A 45 -3.22 8.72 -12.28
CA GLU A 45 -2.89 7.30 -12.36
C GLU A 45 -2.38 6.77 -11.01
N VAL A 46 -2.90 5.61 -10.63
CA VAL A 46 -2.56 4.90 -9.39
C VAL A 46 -2.02 3.52 -9.75
N ARG A 47 -0.91 3.13 -9.13
CA ARG A 47 -0.38 1.76 -9.21
C ARG A 47 -0.44 1.09 -7.86
N SER A 48 -0.96 -0.13 -7.84
CA SER A 48 -0.89 -1.01 -6.68
C SER A 48 0.41 -1.80 -6.69
N GLU A 49 1.07 -1.88 -5.54
CA GLU A 49 2.27 -2.68 -5.33
C GLU A 49 2.11 -3.51 -4.06
N TYR A 50 2.87 -4.59 -3.96
CA TYR A 50 2.90 -5.42 -2.77
C TYR A 50 4.30 -5.92 -2.45
N ARG A 51 4.50 -6.23 -1.17
CA ARG A 51 5.73 -6.78 -0.60
C ARG A 51 5.39 -7.89 0.39
N VAL A 52 6.29 -8.85 0.53
CA VAL A 52 6.17 -9.96 1.47
C VAL A 52 7.39 -9.98 2.39
N LEU A 53 7.11 -10.07 3.69
CA LEU A 53 8.11 -10.27 4.72
C LEU A 53 7.95 -11.67 5.33
N LEU A 54 9.08 -12.28 5.65
CA LEU A 54 9.23 -13.49 6.43
C LEU A 54 9.92 -13.11 7.74
N GLU A 55 9.24 -13.23 8.89
CA GLU A 55 9.85 -12.88 10.19
C GLU A 55 10.51 -11.49 10.26
N ARG A 56 9.95 -10.52 9.51
CA ARG A 56 10.44 -9.13 9.30
C ARG A 56 11.55 -8.97 8.25
N ASP A 57 12.06 -10.05 7.67
CA ASP A 57 12.96 -10.01 6.52
C ASP A 57 12.17 -9.90 5.21
N VAL A 58 12.55 -8.97 4.35
CA VAL A 58 11.93 -8.81 3.03
C VAL A 58 12.34 -9.98 2.14
N ILE A 59 11.39 -10.87 1.83
CA ILE A 59 11.60 -11.98 0.88
C ILE A 59 11.10 -11.65 -0.52
N LYS A 60 10.22 -10.66 -0.62
CA LYS A 60 9.78 -10.08 -1.88
C LYS A 60 9.55 -8.59 -1.69
N ASP A 61 10.32 -7.77 -2.39
CA ASP A 61 10.19 -6.32 -2.34
C ASP A 61 8.99 -5.83 -3.18
N TRP A 62 8.71 -4.53 -3.11
CA TRP A 62 7.63 -3.87 -3.81
C TRP A 62 7.59 -4.25 -5.29
N THR A 63 6.57 -5.01 -5.63
CA THR A 63 6.30 -5.51 -6.96
C THR A 63 4.91 -5.07 -7.37
N GLU A 64 4.72 -4.73 -8.64
CA GLU A 64 3.40 -4.37 -9.16
C GLU A 64 2.38 -5.49 -8.93
N GLY A 65 1.21 -5.12 -8.40
CA GLY A 65 0.09 -6.02 -8.17
C GLY A 65 -0.82 -5.56 -7.04
N ASP A 66 -2.12 -5.80 -7.21
CA ASP A 66 -3.13 -5.56 -6.17
C ASP A 66 -3.47 -6.86 -5.45
N VAL A 67 -2.96 -6.98 -4.22
CA VAL A 67 -3.26 -8.09 -3.32
C VAL A 67 -4.15 -7.65 -2.17
N ALA A 68 -4.64 -6.40 -2.16
CA ALA A 68 -5.54 -5.84 -1.14
C ALA A 68 -6.81 -6.68 -0.98
N GLN A 69 -7.28 -7.29 -2.06
CA GLN A 69 -8.44 -8.18 -2.09
C GLN A 69 -8.30 -9.47 -1.25
N TYR A 70 -7.07 -9.86 -0.91
CA TYR A 70 -6.80 -11.02 -0.06
C TYR A 70 -6.72 -10.65 1.43
N PHE A 71 -6.71 -9.35 1.76
CA PHE A 71 -6.73 -8.90 3.15
C PHE A 71 -8.14 -9.11 3.71
N GLY A 72 -8.25 -9.86 4.80
CA GLY A 72 -9.54 -10.15 5.45
C GLY A 72 -10.34 -11.30 4.84
N ARG A 73 -9.77 -12.08 3.91
CA ARG A 73 -10.25 -13.45 3.69
C ARG A 73 -9.58 -14.33 4.73
N ASP A 74 -10.35 -14.82 5.70
CA ASP A 74 -9.93 -15.98 6.48
C ASP A 74 -9.58 -17.09 5.48
N ILE A 75 -8.32 -17.51 5.50
CA ILE A 75 -7.91 -18.73 4.82
C ILE A 75 -8.41 -19.85 5.75
N GLU A 76 -9.64 -20.31 5.53
CA GLU A 76 -10.21 -21.50 6.19
C GLU A 76 -9.41 -22.77 5.86
#